data_AF-A0A7Z8LFZ1-F1
#
_entry.id   AF-A0A7Z8LFZ1-F1
#
_cell.length_a   1.000
_cell.length_b   1.000
_cell.length_c   1.000
_cell.angle_alpha   90.00
_cell.angle_beta   90.00
_cell.angle_gamma   90.00
#
_symmetry.space_group_name_H-M   'P 1'
#
loop_
_entity.id
_entity.type
_entity.pdbx_description
1 polymer ?
#
loop_
_entity_poly.entity_id
_entity_poly.type
_entity_poly.pdbx_seq_one_letter_code
_entity_poly.pdbx_strand_id
1 'polypeptide(L)'
;MGRDACGHGLSADRLAAPDSRRGHAAAPAIAPTLRGIARDIDRTLSGYIRGQAIVCSILMGYYALSLSLVGLPFAIAVGVVTGAVSVIPYVGMFIGTSLGMGVALWQFWGDPGWIAAVAAIYAFGTVFGCAAALMAAPLAAIAGVVMRHLIDRYRASALYKDQVEIEGRP
;
A
#
# COMPACT_ATOMS: atom_id res chain seq x y z
N MET A 1 14.60 77.02 -14.69
CA MET A 1 14.70 77.76 -13.42
C MET A 1 13.35 77.66 -12.73
N GLY A 2 13.26 76.76 -11.73
CA GLY A 2 12.26 76.66 -10.64
C GLY A 2 10.76 76.79 -10.93
N ARG A 3 9.82 76.20 -10.21
CA ARG A 3 9.77 75.37 -8.99
C ARG A 3 8.28 75.00 -8.86
N ASP A 4 8.02 73.73 -8.53
CA ASP A 4 7.22 73.29 -7.40
C ASP A 4 5.84 73.94 -7.14
N ALA A 5 4.79 73.12 -7.22
CA ALA A 5 3.70 73.10 -6.24
C ALA A 5 2.94 71.77 -6.41
N CYS A 6 3.18 70.80 -5.54
CA CYS A 6 2.29 70.50 -4.41
C CYS A 6 1.00 69.84 -4.92
N GLY A 7 0.84 68.53 -4.89
CA GLY A 7 1.12 67.63 -3.79
C GLY A 7 -0.21 67.03 -3.39
N HIS A 8 -0.33 65.70 -3.32
CA HIS A 8 -1.30 65.07 -2.44
C HIS A 8 -1.16 63.55 -2.49
N GLY A 9 -0.83 63.00 -1.33
CA GLY A 9 -1.47 61.78 -0.85
C GLY A 9 -0.91 60.45 -1.34
N LEU A 10 -0.81 59.55 -0.37
CA LEU A 10 -0.60 58.10 -0.49
C LEU A 10 0.88 57.74 -0.68
N SER A 11 1.68 57.76 0.38
CA SER A 11 1.45 56.98 1.61
C SER A 11 1.07 55.54 1.28
N ALA A 12 2.04 54.64 1.45
CA ALA A 12 1.81 53.34 2.06
C ALA A 12 1.05 52.23 1.29
N ASP A 13 1.00 52.24 -0.04
CA ASP A 13 0.24 51.17 -0.75
C ASP A 13 0.96 50.50 -1.93
N ARG A 14 2.29 50.61 -2.00
CA ARG A 14 3.09 49.85 -2.97
C ARG A 14 3.93 48.72 -2.36
N LEU A 15 3.78 48.50 -1.06
CA LEU A 15 4.12 47.22 -0.44
C LEU A 15 2.94 46.27 -0.69
N ALA A 16 2.70 45.94 -1.95
CA ALA A 16 1.80 44.86 -2.31
C ALA A 16 2.37 43.58 -1.70
N ALA A 17 1.87 43.23 -0.52
CA ALA A 17 2.13 41.96 0.12
C ALA A 17 1.91 40.85 -0.92
N PRO A 18 2.79 39.85 -1.02
CA PRO A 18 2.55 38.71 -1.88
C PRO A 18 1.21 38.09 -1.48
N ASP A 19 0.23 38.26 -2.35
CA ASP A 19 -1.14 37.78 -2.19
C ASP A 19 -1.13 36.25 -2.07
N SER A 20 -1.20 35.78 -0.82
CA SER A 20 -1.24 34.37 -0.44
C SER A 20 -2.48 33.64 -0.96
N ARG A 21 -3.45 34.35 -1.57
CA ARG A 21 -4.64 33.75 -2.19
C ARG A 21 -4.39 33.20 -3.60
N ARG A 22 -3.25 33.51 -4.25
CA ARG A 22 -2.91 32.94 -5.57
C ARG A 22 -2.45 31.48 -5.55
N GLY A 23 -2.35 30.84 -4.38
CA GLY A 23 -2.04 29.40 -4.28
C GLY A 23 -3.20 28.47 -4.65
N HIS A 24 -4.45 28.95 -4.60
CA HIS A 24 -5.64 28.09 -4.72
C HIS A 24 -6.28 28.12 -6.12
N ALA A 25 -5.97 29.14 -6.94
CA ALA A 25 -6.49 29.28 -8.30
C ALA A 25 -5.68 28.50 -9.37
N ALA A 26 -4.53 27.92 -9.01
CA ALA A 26 -3.73 27.04 -9.88
C ALA A 26 -4.26 25.57 -9.93
N ALA A 27 -5.28 25.25 -9.13
CA ALA A 27 -5.85 23.91 -9.03
C ALA A 27 -6.41 23.28 -10.34
N PRO A 28 -7.01 24.02 -11.31
CA PRO A 28 -7.63 23.36 -12.47
C PRO A 28 -6.60 22.75 -13.43
N ALA A 29 -5.35 23.24 -13.45
CA ALA A 29 -4.29 22.70 -14.30
C ALA A 29 -3.58 21.47 -13.70
N ILE A 30 -3.53 21.34 -12.38
CA ILE A 30 -2.84 20.23 -11.67
C ILE A 30 -3.77 19.03 -11.48
N ALA A 31 -5.08 19.27 -11.37
CA ALA A 31 -6.11 18.23 -11.24
C ALA A 31 -5.96 17.04 -12.22
N PRO A 32 -5.68 17.20 -13.54
CA PRO A 32 -5.47 16.07 -14.43
C PRO A 32 -4.20 15.26 -14.11
N THR A 33 -3.10 15.91 -13.74
CA THR A 33 -1.83 15.26 -13.35
C THR A 33 -1.97 14.50 -12.04
N LEU A 34 -2.64 15.10 -11.04
CA LEU A 34 -2.88 14.49 -9.73
C LEU A 34 -3.78 13.24 -9.85
N ARG A 35 -4.79 13.28 -10.73
CA ARG A 35 -5.61 12.11 -11.08
C ARG A 35 -4.84 11.03 -11.84
N GLY A 36 -3.82 11.41 -12.63
CA GLY A 36 -2.91 10.46 -13.28
C GLY A 36 -2.08 9.69 -12.26
N ILE A 37 -1.41 10.40 -11.36
CA ILE A 37 -0.59 9.82 -10.29
C ILE A 37 -1.45 8.95 -9.35
N ALA A 38 -2.65 9.41 -8.99
CA ALA A 38 -3.57 8.65 -8.15
C ALA A 38 -3.96 7.30 -8.80
N ARG A 39 -4.25 7.27 -10.10
CA ARG A 39 -4.54 6.01 -10.81
C ARG A 39 -3.35 5.05 -10.88
N ASP A 40 -2.15 5.58 -11.02
CA ASP A 40 -0.94 4.76 -11.04
C ASP A 40 -0.66 4.13 -9.67
N ILE A 41 -0.90 4.90 -8.60
CA ILE A 41 -0.86 4.43 -7.21
C ILE A 41 -1.92 3.34 -7.00
N ASP A 42 -3.18 3.62 -7.36
CA ASP A 42 -4.30 2.68 -7.17
C ASP A 42 -4.06 1.36 -7.91
N ARG A 43 -3.55 1.39 -9.14
CA ARG A 43 -3.23 0.16 -9.89
C ARG A 43 -2.13 -0.66 -9.23
N THR A 44 -1.08 0.00 -8.75
CA THR A 44 0.05 -0.68 -8.09
C THR A 44 -0.37 -1.25 -6.74
N LEU A 45 -1.12 -0.48 -5.95
CA LEU A 45 -1.67 -0.90 -4.66
C LEU A 45 -2.67 -2.05 -4.82
N SER A 46 -3.57 -1.99 -5.81
CA SER A 46 -4.56 -3.03 -6.07
C SER A 46 -3.91 -4.37 -6.42
N GLY A 47 -2.83 -4.35 -7.20
CA GLY A 47 -2.05 -5.55 -7.51
C GLY A 47 -1.40 -6.16 -6.27
N TYR A 48 -0.81 -5.33 -5.42
CA TYR A 48 -0.20 -5.77 -4.15
C TYR A 48 -1.23 -6.35 -3.18
N ILE A 49 -2.33 -5.65 -2.95
CA ILE A 49 -3.41 -6.07 -2.04
C ILE A 49 -4.00 -7.40 -2.48
N ARG A 50 -4.19 -7.61 -3.80
CA ARG A 50 -4.71 -8.87 -4.33
C ARG A 50 -3.75 -10.04 -4.09
N GLY A 51 -2.45 -9.82 -4.24
CA GLY A 51 -1.43 -10.83 -3.91
C GLY A 51 -1.40 -11.15 -2.41
N GLN A 52 -1.40 -10.13 -1.56
CA GLN A 52 -1.38 -10.30 -0.10
C GLN A 52 -2.64 -10.96 0.44
N ALA A 53 -3.82 -10.69 -0.13
CA ALA A 53 -5.06 -11.32 0.28
C ALA A 53 -5.03 -12.86 0.11
N ILE A 54 -4.44 -13.35 -0.98
CA ILE A 54 -4.28 -14.79 -1.23
C ILE A 54 -3.31 -15.38 -0.20
N VAL A 55 -2.17 -14.73 0.02
CA VAL A 55 -1.16 -15.17 1.00
C VAL A 55 -1.76 -15.23 2.40
N CYS A 56 -2.45 -14.19 2.84
CA CYS A 56 -3.11 -14.15 4.16
C CYS A 56 -4.15 -15.26 4.30
N SER A 57 -4.92 -15.53 3.25
CA SER A 57 -5.90 -16.63 3.26
C SER A 57 -5.23 -17.99 3.42
N ILE A 58 -4.09 -18.20 2.76
CA ILE A 58 -3.27 -19.42 2.90
C ILE A 58 -2.72 -19.53 4.33
N LEU A 59 -2.13 -18.47 4.89
CA LEU A 59 -1.63 -18.47 6.26
C LEU A 59 -2.73 -18.75 7.29
N MET A 60 -3.92 -18.19 7.08
CA MET A 60 -5.07 -18.41 7.96
C MET A 60 -5.48 -19.89 7.99
N GLY A 61 -5.56 -20.53 6.82
CA GLY A 61 -5.83 -21.96 6.72
C GLY A 61 -4.70 -22.82 7.31
N TYR A 62 -3.44 -22.47 7.03
CA TYR A 62 -2.26 -23.15 7.56
C TYR A 62 -2.24 -23.15 9.08
N TYR A 63 -2.40 -21.98 9.72
CA TYR A 63 -2.36 -21.89 11.18
C TYR A 63 -3.57 -22.56 11.84
N ALA A 64 -4.77 -22.39 11.28
CA ALA A 64 -5.96 -23.05 11.79
C ALA A 64 -5.85 -24.58 11.73
N LEU A 65 -5.38 -25.13 10.61
CA LEU A 65 -5.24 -26.58 10.44
C LEU A 65 -4.09 -27.14 11.28
N SER A 66 -2.92 -26.52 11.25
CA SER A 66 -1.72 -27.02 11.93
C SER A 66 -1.88 -27.03 13.45
N LEU A 67 -2.44 -25.95 14.03
CA LEU A 67 -2.72 -25.91 15.48
C LEU A 67 -3.82 -26.90 15.88
N SER A 68 -4.76 -27.18 14.98
CA SER A 68 -5.84 -28.14 15.25
C SER A 68 -5.34 -29.58 15.23
N LEU A 69 -4.36 -29.90 14.37
CA LEU A 69 -3.68 -31.20 14.36
C LEU A 69 -2.84 -31.44 15.62
N VAL A 70 -2.29 -30.39 16.21
CA VAL A 70 -1.60 -30.44 17.51
C VAL A 70 -2.57 -30.66 18.67
N GLY A 71 -3.88 -30.50 18.45
CA GLY A 71 -4.90 -30.72 19.49
C GLY A 71 -5.11 -29.52 20.41
N LEU A 72 -4.75 -28.31 19.99
CA LEU A 72 -4.97 -27.11 20.79
C LEU A 72 -6.48 -26.81 20.90
N PRO A 73 -7.07 -26.65 22.09
CA PRO A 73 -8.53 -26.53 22.28
C PRO A 73 -9.15 -25.30 21.59
N PHE A 74 -8.36 -24.25 21.34
CA PHE A 74 -8.80 -23.03 20.63
C PHE A 74 -8.06 -22.83 19.29
N ALA A 75 -7.58 -23.91 18.68
CA ALA A 75 -6.74 -23.87 17.48
C ALA A 75 -7.29 -23.01 16.35
N ILE A 76 -8.57 -23.20 16.00
CA ILE A 76 -9.19 -22.49 14.87
C ILE A 76 -9.27 -20.99 15.16
N ALA A 77 -9.72 -20.60 16.36
CA ALA A 77 -9.83 -19.20 16.75
C ALA A 77 -8.45 -18.52 16.77
N VAL A 78 -7.46 -19.15 17.41
CA VAL A 78 -6.10 -18.61 17.49
C VAL A 78 -5.45 -18.54 16.11
N GLY A 79 -5.64 -19.56 15.27
CA GLY A 79 -5.10 -19.60 13.92
C GLY A 79 -5.72 -18.55 13.00
N VAL A 80 -7.03 -18.35 13.07
CA VAL A 80 -7.74 -17.31 12.31
C VAL A 80 -7.30 -15.91 12.75
N VAL A 81 -7.23 -15.66 14.07
CA VAL A 81 -6.76 -14.37 14.60
C VAL A 81 -5.31 -14.10 14.19
N THR A 82 -4.43 -15.09 14.35
CA THR A 82 -3.03 -15.00 13.92
C THR A 82 -2.90 -14.68 12.43
N GLY A 83 -3.65 -15.40 11.58
CA GLY A 83 -3.68 -15.17 10.14
C GLY A 83 -4.23 -13.79 9.77
N ALA A 84 -5.30 -13.33 10.43
CA ALA A 84 -5.91 -12.03 10.18
C ALA A 84 -4.98 -10.87 10.59
N VAL A 85 -4.25 -10.97 11.70
CA VAL A 85 -3.25 -9.96 12.09
C VAL A 85 -2.10 -9.89 11.08
N SER A 86 -1.92 -10.92 10.26
CA SER A 86 -0.86 -10.98 9.23
C SER A 86 -1.20 -10.24 7.94
N VAL A 87 -2.35 -9.54 7.84
CA VAL A 87 -2.68 -8.64 6.72
C VAL A 87 -1.62 -7.55 6.51
N ILE A 88 -1.01 -7.09 7.61
CA ILE A 88 0.17 -6.24 7.58
C ILE A 88 1.37 -7.15 7.87
N PRO A 89 2.11 -7.58 6.83
CA PRO A 89 3.33 -8.35 7.04
C PRO A 89 4.27 -7.58 7.99
N TYR A 90 5.03 -8.29 8.81
CA TYR A 90 5.78 -7.82 10.00
C TYR A 90 4.97 -7.69 11.29
N VAL A 91 3.82 -7.01 11.29
CA VAL A 91 3.02 -6.85 12.52
C VAL A 91 2.48 -8.20 12.99
N GLY A 92 1.95 -9.00 12.05
CA GLY A 92 1.48 -10.37 12.31
C GLY A 92 2.53 -11.31 12.88
N MET A 93 3.79 -11.16 12.46
CA MET A 93 4.88 -12.03 12.93
C MET A 93 5.08 -11.89 14.43
N PHE A 94 5.14 -10.65 14.93
CA PHE A 94 5.34 -10.42 16.36
C PHE A 94 4.06 -10.72 17.14
N ILE A 95 2.94 -10.10 16.76
CA ILE A 95 1.70 -10.20 17.54
C ILE A 95 1.14 -11.63 17.50
N GLY A 96 1.09 -12.24 16.32
CA GLY A 96 0.55 -13.58 16.14
C GLY A 96 1.39 -14.65 16.82
N THR A 97 2.72 -14.58 16.67
CA THR A 97 3.61 -15.54 17.33
C THR A 97 3.63 -15.36 18.84
N SER A 98 3.64 -14.11 19.34
CA SER A 98 3.53 -13.86 20.79
C SER A 98 2.20 -14.38 21.36
N LEU A 99 1.09 -14.17 20.65
CA LEU A 99 -0.22 -14.67 21.07
C LEU A 99 -0.25 -16.20 21.10
N GLY A 100 0.14 -16.86 20.01
CA GLY A 100 0.14 -18.32 19.92
C GLY A 100 1.12 -18.99 20.89
N MET A 101 2.31 -18.41 21.05
CA MET A 101 3.31 -18.89 22.00
C MET A 101 2.82 -18.74 23.44
N GLY A 102 2.20 -17.61 23.78
CA GLY A 102 1.62 -17.40 25.11
C GLY A 102 0.54 -18.44 25.45
N VAL A 103 -0.35 -18.74 24.49
CA VAL A 103 -1.38 -19.78 24.64
C VAL A 103 -0.75 -21.17 24.80
N ALA A 104 0.27 -21.51 24.01
CA ALA A 104 0.93 -22.81 24.08
C ALA A 104 1.68 -23.02 25.40
N LEU A 105 2.40 -22.00 25.88
CA LEU A 105 3.10 -22.05 27.17
C LEU A 105 2.12 -22.23 28.34
N TRP A 106 0.97 -21.55 28.28
CA TRP A 106 -0.06 -21.70 29.29
C TRP A 106 -0.69 -23.09 29.28
N GLN A 107 -0.95 -23.63 28.08
CA GLN A 107 -1.66 -24.89 27.92
C GLN A 107 -0.78 -26.12 28.17
N PHE A 108 0.48 -26.11 27.70
CA PHE A 108 1.36 -27.28 27.67
C PHE A 108 2.52 -27.18 28.68
N TRP A 109 2.34 -26.49 29.81
CA TRP A 109 3.41 -26.27 30.82
C TRP A 109 4.18 -27.55 31.18
N GLY A 110 3.53 -28.72 31.19
CA GLY A 110 4.14 -30.01 31.55
C GLY A 110 4.82 -30.81 30.42
N ASP A 111 4.59 -30.47 29.15
CA ASP A 111 5.09 -31.25 27.99
C ASP A 111 5.81 -30.37 26.95
N PRO A 112 7.14 -30.20 27.07
CA PRO A 112 7.92 -29.35 26.18
C PRO A 112 7.85 -29.75 24.70
N GLY A 113 7.56 -31.03 24.40
CA GLY A 113 7.46 -31.54 23.03
C GLY A 113 6.35 -30.87 22.23
N TRP A 114 5.19 -30.63 22.85
CA TRP A 114 4.06 -29.97 22.19
C TRP A 114 4.30 -28.46 22.02
N ILE A 115 4.97 -27.82 22.99
CA ILE A 115 5.39 -26.42 22.87
C ILE A 115 6.36 -26.26 21.70
N ALA A 116 7.34 -27.17 21.57
CA ALA A 116 8.28 -27.16 20.46
C ALA A 116 7.58 -27.39 19.10
N ALA A 117 6.55 -28.24 19.04
CA ALA A 117 5.74 -28.44 17.84
C ALA A 117 5.00 -27.15 17.44
N VAL A 118 4.37 -26.45 18.39
CA VAL A 118 3.71 -25.15 18.12
C VAL A 118 4.75 -24.11 17.68
N ALA A 119 5.90 -24.04 18.35
CA ALA A 119 6.99 -23.15 17.98
C ALA A 119 7.48 -23.41 16.55
N ALA A 120 7.62 -24.67 16.14
CA ALA A 120 8.02 -25.05 14.79
C ALA A 120 6.98 -24.63 13.74
N ILE A 121 5.69 -24.82 14.03
CA ILE A 121 4.59 -24.37 13.15
C ILE A 121 4.64 -22.84 12.95
N TYR A 122 4.82 -22.09 14.04
CA TYR A 122 4.94 -20.63 13.99
C TYR A 122 6.21 -20.15 13.29
N ALA A 123 7.35 -20.81 13.51
CA ALA A 123 8.59 -20.50 12.81
C ALA A 123 8.45 -20.71 11.31
N PHE A 124 7.88 -21.85 10.88
CA PHE A 124 7.67 -22.14 9.47
C PHE A 124 6.69 -21.16 8.82
N GLY A 125 5.54 -20.89 9.46
CA GLY A 125 4.56 -19.93 8.95
C GLY A 125 5.11 -18.50 8.87
N THR A 126 5.96 -18.12 9.83
CA THR A 126 6.66 -16.82 9.84
C THR A 126 7.62 -16.69 8.66
N VAL A 127 8.45 -17.70 8.42
CA VAL A 127 9.40 -17.70 7.30
C VAL A 127 8.64 -17.65 5.97
N PHE A 128 7.58 -18.43 5.84
CA PHE A 128 6.73 -18.43 4.65
C PHE A 128 6.05 -17.07 4.43
N GLY A 129 5.47 -16.47 5.48
CA GLY A 129 4.86 -15.14 5.42
C GLY A 129 5.86 -14.04 5.03
N CYS A 130 7.06 -14.06 5.60
CA CYS A 130 8.14 -13.14 5.23
C CYS A 130 8.57 -13.32 3.78
N ALA A 131 8.79 -14.55 3.32
CA ALA A 131 9.17 -14.83 1.94
C ALA A 131 8.10 -14.36 0.94
N ALA A 132 6.82 -14.64 1.23
CA ALA A 132 5.71 -14.22 0.39
C ALA A 132 5.55 -12.69 0.34
N ALA A 133 5.73 -12.01 1.47
CA ALA A 133 5.72 -10.55 1.53
C ALA A 133 6.86 -9.91 0.73
N LEU A 134 8.07 -10.48 0.84
CA LEU A 134 9.25 -10.04 0.08
C LEU A 134 9.10 -10.25 -1.42
N MET A 135 8.36 -11.27 -1.86
CA MET A 135 8.11 -11.53 -3.28
C MET A 135 6.93 -10.70 -3.84
N ALA A 136 5.94 -10.37 -3.02
CA ALA A 136 4.79 -9.59 -3.46
C ALA A 136 5.13 -8.13 -3.79
N ALA A 137 6.04 -7.50 -3.04
CA ALA A 137 6.48 -6.13 -3.28
C ALA A 137 7.16 -5.91 -4.66
N PRO A 138 8.18 -6.70 -5.07
CA PRO A 138 8.81 -6.57 -6.38
C PRO A 138 7.85 -6.92 -7.51
N LEU A 139 6.96 -7.91 -7.34
CA LEU A 139 5.95 -8.24 -8.36
C LEU A 139 5.00 -7.06 -8.62
N ALA A 140 4.54 -6.38 -7.57
CA ALA A 140 3.71 -5.19 -7.72
C ALA A 140 4.46 -4.05 -8.42
N ALA A 141 5.74 -3.85 -8.07
CA ALA A 141 6.59 -2.85 -8.72
C ALA A 141 6.84 -3.15 -10.20
N ILE A 142 7.16 -4.40 -10.55
CA ILE A 142 7.38 -4.86 -11.94
C ILE A 142 6.09 -4.69 -12.75
N ALA A 143 4.93 -5.08 -12.20
CA ALA A 143 3.65 -4.90 -12.87
C ALA A 143 3.35 -3.42 -13.17
N GLY A 144 3.66 -2.51 -12.25
CA GLY A 144 3.53 -1.06 -12.45
C GLY A 144 4.45 -0.54 -13.56
N VAL A 145 5.70 -1.01 -13.61
CA VAL A 145 6.67 -0.67 -14.68
C VAL A 145 6.23 -1.19 -16.04
N VAL A 146 5.78 -2.45 -16.11
CA VAL A 146 5.26 -3.06 -17.34
C VAL A 146 4.02 -2.31 -17.82
N MET A 147 3.11 -1.94 -16.93
CA MET A 147 1.91 -1.18 -17.30
C MET A 147 2.27 0.18 -17.90
N ARG A 148 3.24 0.90 -17.32
CA ARG A 148 3.76 2.16 -17.90
C ARG A 148 4.35 1.93 -19.29
N HIS A 149 5.18 0.90 -19.46
CA HIS A 149 5.75 0.56 -20.76
C HIS A 149 4.69 0.17 -21.81
N LEU A 150 3.65 -0.57 -21.41
CA LEU A 150 2.56 -0.95 -22.30
C LEU A 150 1.72 0.27 -22.71
N ILE A 151 1.43 1.18 -21.79
CA ILE A 151 0.71 2.43 -22.09
C ILE A 151 1.52 3.29 -23.08
N ASP A 152 2.83 3.42 -22.88
CA ASP A 152 3.70 4.16 -23.78
C ASP A 152 3.78 3.52 -25.17
N ARG A 153 3.83 2.17 -25.24
CA ARG A 153 3.77 1.40 -26.51
C ARG A 153 2.43 1.55 -27.22
N TYR A 154 1.31 1.59 -26.49
CA TYR A 154 -0.03 1.81 -27.05
C TYR A 154 -0.24 3.25 -27.55
N ARG A 155 0.40 4.24 -26.92
CA ARG A 155 0.33 5.64 -27.35
C ARG A 155 1.24 5.94 -28.55
N ALA A 156 2.31 5.16 -28.69
CA ALA A 156 3.25 5.23 -29.80
C ALA A 156 2.82 4.41 -31.03
N SER A 157 1.98 3.39 -30.87
CA SER A 157 1.43 2.65 -32.01
C SER A 157 0.43 3.53 -32.76
N ALA A 158 0.55 3.56 -34.08
CA ALA A 158 -0.12 4.49 -34.99
C ALA A 158 -1.65 4.54 -34.86
N LEU A 159 -2.29 3.55 -34.24
CA LEU A 159 -3.74 3.45 -34.03
C LEU A 159 -4.33 4.54 -33.11
N TYR A 160 -3.58 5.05 -32.11
CA TYR A 160 -4.03 6.16 -31.27
C TYR A 160 -3.94 7.51 -31.99
N LYS A 161 -2.88 7.71 -32.78
CA LYS A 161 -2.68 8.97 -33.54
C LYS A 161 -3.67 9.09 -34.70
N ASP A 162 -3.99 7.99 -35.37
CA ASP A 162 -4.87 7.98 -36.53
C ASP A 162 -6.33 8.33 -36.18
N GLN A 163 -6.83 7.87 -35.02
CA GLN A 163 -8.18 8.22 -34.55
C GLN A 163 -8.33 9.70 -34.15
N VAL A 164 -7.31 10.30 -33.54
CA VAL A 164 -7.32 11.75 -33.22
C VAL A 164 -7.22 12.60 -34.48
N GLU A 165 -6.49 12.14 -35.50
CA GLU A 165 -6.35 12.84 -36.78
C GLU A 165 -7.61 12.74 -37.66
N ILE A 166 -8.42 11.68 -37.50
CA ILE A 166 -9.72 11.52 -38.16
C ILE A 166 -10.84 12.30 -37.43
N GLU A 167 -10.87 12.29 -36.08
CA GLU A 167 -11.85 13.02 -35.25
C GLU A 167 -11.67 14.56 -35.31
N GLY A 168 -10.46 15.02 -35.66
CA GLY A 168 -10.14 16.45 -35.84
C GLY A 168 -10.38 17.00 -37.25
N ARG A 169 -10.95 16.21 -38.17
CA ARG A 169 -11.28 16.66 -39.53
C ARG A 169 -12.64 17.38 -39.50
N PRO A 170 -12.72 18.68 -39.86
CA PRO A 170 -13.98 19.43 -39.90
C PRO A 170 -14.97 18.87 -40.94
#